data_AF-A0A9J8D385-F1
#
_entry.id   AF-A0A9J8D385-F1
#
_cell.length_a   1.000
_cell.length_b   1.000
_cell.length_c   1.000
_cell.angle_alpha   90.00
_cell.angle_beta   90.00
_cell.angle_gamma   90.00
#
_symmetry.space_group_name_H-M   'P 1'
#
loop_
_entity.id
_entity.type
_entity.pdbx_description
1 polymer ?
#
loop_
_entity_poly.entity_id
_entity_poly.type
_entity_poly.pdbx_seq_one_letter_code
_entity_poly.pdbx_strand_id
1 'polypeptide(L)'
;MEPYSKVYSYEECKATADWLLAQAPVRPLLGIVCGSGLGGLAEMLKDKLLIDYSDIPNFPQSTVHGHAGKLVFGTLKGKPCVCMQGRFHLYEGYPIQKTTMPMRVFKLMGVETVILTNAAGGLNQDFKVGDIMVIKDHINIPGFAGNNPLVGANDERFGEQFPCMSDAYDRDLQQLAHAVAAELDYSSFMQEGVYSALCGPSFETVAECKMLQFLGADAVGMSTVHEVIVARHCGMRVVALSLITNQVVMDYYSEKKANHAEVLQTGELRAQQMEKLVSTMVSRMKTLKH
;
A
#
# COMPACT_ATOMS: atom_id res chain seq x y z
N MET A 1 -20.80 -18.25 -12.74
CA MET A 1 -19.71 -17.27 -12.68
C MET A 1 -20.19 -16.04 -13.42
N GLU A 2 -20.45 -14.94 -12.70
CA GLU A 2 -20.70 -13.67 -13.37
C GLU A 2 -19.47 -13.29 -14.20
N PRO A 3 -19.64 -12.79 -15.43
CA PRO A 3 -18.51 -12.39 -16.25
C PRO A 3 -17.72 -11.29 -15.54
N TYR A 4 -16.38 -11.42 -15.56
CA TYR A 4 -15.40 -10.46 -15.02
C TYR A 4 -15.64 -8.99 -15.44
N SER A 5 -16.50 -8.73 -16.43
CA SER A 5 -16.76 -7.40 -17.01
C SER A 5 -17.83 -6.56 -16.31
N LYS A 6 -18.60 -7.11 -15.36
CA LYS A 6 -19.72 -6.36 -14.73
C LYS A 6 -19.42 -5.76 -13.37
N VAL A 7 -18.27 -6.05 -12.77
CA VAL A 7 -17.99 -5.64 -11.40
C VAL A 7 -16.90 -4.57 -11.42
N TYR A 8 -17.20 -3.40 -10.83
CA TYR A 8 -16.31 -2.24 -10.64
C TYR A 8 -16.13 -1.32 -11.86
N SER A 9 -17.24 -1.01 -12.54
CA SER A 9 -17.32 0.05 -13.54
C SER A 9 -16.99 1.43 -12.97
N TYR A 10 -16.73 2.40 -13.85
CA TYR A 10 -16.58 3.81 -13.44
C TYR A 10 -17.79 4.31 -12.65
N GLU A 11 -19.00 3.97 -13.08
CA GLU A 11 -20.23 4.43 -12.42
C GLU A 11 -20.37 3.88 -11.00
N GLU A 12 -19.98 2.62 -10.76
CA GLU A 12 -19.97 2.04 -9.42
C GLU A 12 -18.92 2.71 -8.53
N CYS A 13 -17.70 2.91 -9.05
CA CYS A 13 -16.65 3.62 -8.30
C CYS A 13 -17.08 5.07 -7.98
N LYS A 14 -17.75 5.73 -8.93
CA LYS A 14 -18.26 7.09 -8.77
C LYS A 14 -19.39 7.14 -7.75
N ALA A 15 -20.34 6.20 -7.81
CA ALA A 15 -21.42 6.13 -6.83
C ALA A 15 -20.88 5.92 -5.40
N THR A 16 -19.87 5.05 -5.23
CA THR A 16 -19.18 4.88 -3.94
C THR A 16 -18.46 6.15 -3.50
N ALA A 17 -17.73 6.83 -4.40
CA ALA A 17 -17.04 8.08 -4.10
C ALA A 17 -18.02 9.21 -3.70
N ASP A 18 -19.09 9.40 -4.46
CA ASP A 18 -20.13 10.40 -4.19
C ASP A 18 -20.82 10.13 -2.84
N TRP A 19 -21.12 8.85 -2.54
CA TRP A 19 -21.68 8.46 -1.25
C TRP A 19 -20.73 8.80 -0.10
N LEU A 20 -19.43 8.48 -0.22
CA LEU A 20 -18.42 8.82 0.79
C LEU A 20 -18.28 10.34 0.98
N LEU A 21 -18.26 11.12 -0.11
CA LEU A 21 -18.17 12.58 -0.06
C LEU A 21 -19.43 13.25 0.52
N ALA A 22 -20.57 12.56 0.49
CA ALA A 22 -21.79 13.00 1.14
C ALA A 22 -21.77 12.72 2.66
N GLN A 23 -21.11 11.63 3.10
CA GLN A 23 -20.93 11.33 4.52
C GLN A 23 -19.84 12.19 5.17
N ALA A 24 -18.75 12.46 4.45
CA ALA A 24 -17.58 13.14 4.98
C ALA A 24 -17.51 14.61 4.51
N PRO A 25 -17.36 15.59 5.43
CA PRO A 25 -17.10 16.98 5.03
C PRO A 25 -15.67 17.18 4.49
N VAL A 26 -14.74 16.27 4.83
CA VAL A 26 -13.35 16.30 4.37
C VAL A 26 -13.28 16.02 2.87
N ARG A 27 -12.44 16.78 2.15
CA ARG A 27 -12.13 16.56 0.72
C ARG A 27 -10.67 16.11 0.62
N PRO A 28 -10.40 14.79 0.68
CA PRO A 28 -9.03 14.29 0.82
C PRO A 28 -8.21 14.52 -0.44
N LEU A 29 -7.02 15.07 -0.27
CA LEU A 29 -6.01 15.16 -1.34
C LEU A 29 -4.92 14.08 -1.18
N LEU A 30 -4.84 13.48 0.02
CA LEU A 30 -3.89 12.43 0.38
C LEU A 30 -4.63 11.15 0.79
N GLY A 31 -4.31 10.04 0.13
CA GLY A 31 -4.69 8.71 0.55
C GLY A 31 -3.55 8.03 1.33
N ILE A 32 -3.87 7.32 2.40
CA ILE A 32 -2.90 6.51 3.15
C ILE A 32 -3.45 5.10 3.27
N VAL A 33 -2.69 4.08 2.87
CA VAL A 33 -3.09 2.68 3.03
C VAL A 33 -2.21 2.01 4.07
N CYS A 34 -2.82 1.66 5.20
CA CYS A 34 -2.15 1.06 6.34
C CYS A 34 -2.00 -0.46 6.15
N GLY A 35 -0.77 -0.93 6.04
CA GLY A 35 -0.44 -2.35 6.05
C GLY A 35 -0.58 -3.00 7.44
N SER A 36 -0.32 -4.31 7.51
CA SER A 36 -0.36 -5.08 8.76
C SER A 36 0.58 -4.47 9.80
N GLY A 37 0.09 -4.27 11.03
CA GLY A 37 0.84 -3.66 12.13
C GLY A 37 1.03 -2.13 12.04
N LEU A 38 0.46 -1.47 11.02
CA LEU A 38 0.62 -0.02 10.79
C LEU A 38 -0.71 0.75 10.88
N GLY A 39 -1.72 0.17 11.51
CA GLY A 39 -3.05 0.76 11.67
C GLY A 39 -3.09 2.04 12.51
N GLY A 40 -2.08 2.28 13.34
CA GLY A 40 -1.96 3.49 14.17
C GLY A 40 -1.77 4.79 13.37
N LEU A 41 -1.35 4.70 12.10
CA LEU A 41 -1.31 5.85 11.18
C LEU A 41 -2.69 6.54 11.05
N ALA A 42 -3.76 5.76 10.99
CA ALA A 42 -5.12 6.30 10.94
C ALA A 42 -5.51 7.00 12.25
N GLU A 43 -4.93 6.59 13.39
CA GLU A 43 -5.22 7.19 14.69
C GLU A 43 -4.64 8.59 14.85
N MET A 44 -3.57 8.92 14.10
CA MET A 44 -2.93 10.23 14.09
C MET A 44 -3.77 11.34 13.46
N LEU A 45 -4.83 11.00 12.73
CA LEU A 45 -5.71 11.98 12.11
C LEU A 45 -6.47 12.76 13.19
N LYS A 46 -6.64 14.06 12.94
CA LYS A 46 -7.52 14.93 13.71
C LYS A 46 -8.89 15.02 13.05
N ASP A 47 -9.91 15.35 13.86
CA ASP A 47 -11.29 15.55 13.40
C ASP A 47 -11.81 14.33 12.62
N LYS A 48 -11.58 13.14 13.20
CA LYS A 48 -11.78 11.86 12.52
C LYS A 48 -13.26 11.57 12.27
N LEU A 49 -13.57 11.16 11.05
CA LEU A 49 -14.79 10.44 10.71
C LEU A 49 -14.41 9.02 10.29
N LEU A 50 -14.95 8.02 11.00
CA LEU A 50 -14.69 6.61 10.73
C LEU A 50 -15.92 6.02 10.03
N ILE A 51 -15.69 5.28 8.95
CA ILE A 51 -16.74 4.56 8.22
C ILE A 51 -16.26 3.11 8.08
N ASP A 52 -17.03 2.16 8.62
CA ASP A 52 -16.72 0.74 8.48
C ASP A 52 -16.89 0.30 7.02
N TYR A 53 -16.00 -0.57 6.52
CA TYR A 53 -16.09 -1.07 5.14
C TYR A 53 -17.41 -1.77 4.84
N SER A 54 -18.07 -2.35 5.86
CA SER A 54 -19.38 -2.97 5.75
C SER A 54 -20.50 -2.00 5.37
N ASP A 55 -20.33 -0.72 5.69
CA ASP A 55 -21.35 0.31 5.50
C ASP A 55 -21.20 0.99 4.14
N ILE A 56 -20.06 0.80 3.47
CA ILE A 56 -19.75 1.41 2.18
C ILE A 56 -20.34 0.54 1.06
N PRO A 57 -21.25 1.08 0.22
CA PRO A 57 -21.84 0.31 -0.88
C PRO A 57 -20.77 -0.23 -1.84
N ASN A 58 -20.89 -1.52 -2.18
CA ASN A 58 -20.02 -2.24 -3.11
C ASN A 58 -18.54 -2.34 -2.71
N PHE A 59 -18.19 -1.97 -1.47
CA PHE A 59 -16.82 -2.01 -1.00
C PHE A 59 -16.39 -3.42 -0.59
N PRO A 60 -15.10 -3.79 -0.71
CA PRO A 60 -14.62 -5.08 -0.26
C PRO A 60 -14.58 -5.13 1.29
N GLN A 61 -14.67 -6.33 1.86
CA GLN A 61 -14.54 -6.53 3.31
C GLN A 61 -13.19 -7.18 3.62
N SER A 62 -12.49 -6.69 4.65
CA SER A 62 -11.21 -7.25 5.06
C SER A 62 -11.44 -8.42 6.02
N THR A 63 -10.78 -9.55 5.78
CA THR A 63 -10.91 -10.77 6.59
C THR A 63 -9.63 -11.11 7.36
N VAL A 64 -8.55 -10.37 7.13
CA VAL A 64 -7.23 -10.62 7.71
C VAL A 64 -7.12 -10.03 9.12
N HIS A 65 -6.63 -10.83 10.07
CA HIS A 65 -6.36 -10.37 11.43
C HIS A 65 -5.38 -9.18 11.45
N GLY A 66 -5.68 -8.14 12.22
CA GLY A 66 -4.91 -6.89 12.26
C GLY A 66 -5.36 -5.83 11.24
N HIS A 67 -6.34 -6.12 10.39
CA HIS A 67 -6.99 -5.13 9.53
C HIS A 67 -8.35 -4.75 10.12
N ALA A 68 -8.48 -3.53 10.64
CA ALA A 68 -9.69 -3.06 11.33
C ALA A 68 -10.91 -2.93 10.40
N GLY A 69 -10.67 -2.78 9.09
CA GLY A 69 -11.74 -2.73 8.09
C GLY A 69 -12.47 -1.39 8.06
N LYS A 70 -11.74 -0.28 8.19
CA LYS A 70 -12.32 1.07 8.28
C LYS A 70 -11.68 2.07 7.34
N LEU A 71 -12.48 2.98 6.82
CA LEU A 71 -12.04 4.17 6.13
C LEU A 71 -12.10 5.36 7.09
N VAL A 72 -10.96 6.02 7.31
CA VAL A 72 -10.83 7.10 8.30
C VAL A 72 -10.51 8.40 7.58
N PHE A 73 -11.46 9.32 7.58
CA PHE A 73 -11.29 10.68 7.08
C PHE A 73 -10.83 11.59 8.22
N GLY A 74 -10.05 12.61 7.88
CA GLY A 74 -9.63 13.60 8.87
C GLY A 74 -8.51 14.49 8.32
N THR A 75 -7.79 15.15 9.22
CA THR A 75 -6.61 15.95 8.85
C THR A 75 -5.33 15.43 9.48
N LEU A 76 -4.26 15.35 8.71
CA LEU A 76 -2.92 15.02 9.19
C LEU A 76 -2.01 16.20 8.91
N LYS A 77 -1.50 16.84 9.98
CA LYS A 77 -0.67 18.06 9.89
C LYS A 77 -1.31 19.16 9.01
N GLY A 78 -2.63 19.32 9.14
CA GLY A 78 -3.41 20.32 8.40
C GLY A 78 -3.82 19.91 6.99
N LYS A 79 -3.45 18.72 6.51
CA LYS A 79 -3.82 18.23 5.18
C LYS A 79 -5.01 17.30 5.24
N PRO A 80 -6.02 17.46 4.38
CA PRO A 80 -7.18 16.57 4.34
C PRO A 80 -6.76 15.20 3.80
N CYS A 81 -7.02 14.16 4.58
CA CYS A 81 -6.58 12.80 4.31
C CYS A 81 -7.73 11.80 4.40
N VAL A 82 -7.59 10.70 3.67
CA VAL A 82 -8.37 9.49 3.85
C VAL A 82 -7.42 8.31 4.08
N CYS A 83 -7.65 7.54 5.14
CA CYS A 83 -6.82 6.40 5.52
C CYS A 83 -7.62 5.10 5.41
N MET A 84 -7.08 4.12 4.70
CA MET A 84 -7.54 2.74 4.78
C MET A 84 -6.88 2.09 6.00
N GLN A 85 -7.64 1.89 7.07
CA GLN A 85 -7.20 1.14 8.26
C GLN A 85 -7.41 -0.36 7.99
N GLY A 86 -6.53 -0.84 7.14
CA GLY A 86 -6.50 -2.19 6.61
C GLY A 86 -6.81 -2.25 5.12
N ARG A 87 -6.32 -3.28 4.44
CA ARG A 87 -6.39 -3.41 2.98
C ARG A 87 -6.95 -4.77 2.58
N PHE A 88 -7.01 -4.99 1.26
CA PHE A 88 -7.51 -6.21 0.67
C PHE A 88 -6.39 -6.91 -0.08
N HIS A 89 -6.33 -8.23 0.05
CA HIS A 89 -5.30 -9.05 -0.57
C HIS A 89 -5.91 -10.06 -1.55
N LEU A 90 -5.11 -10.45 -2.55
CA LEU A 90 -5.53 -11.45 -3.53
C LEU A 90 -5.78 -12.82 -2.89
N TYR A 91 -4.98 -13.19 -1.89
CA TYR A 91 -5.14 -14.46 -1.17
C TYR A 91 -6.45 -14.54 -0.37
N GLU A 92 -7.17 -13.43 -0.15
CA GLU A 92 -8.51 -13.44 0.46
C GLU A 92 -9.60 -13.94 -0.53
N GLY A 93 -9.22 -14.24 -1.77
CA GLY A 93 -10.12 -14.76 -2.81
C GLY A 93 -10.84 -13.68 -3.62
N TYR A 94 -10.49 -12.41 -3.40
CA TYR A 94 -11.03 -11.31 -4.19
C TYR A 94 -10.33 -11.18 -5.56
N PRO A 95 -11.08 -10.87 -6.63
CA PRO A 95 -10.49 -10.44 -7.89
C PRO A 95 -9.59 -9.22 -7.69
N ILE A 96 -8.51 -9.12 -8.46
CA ILE A 96 -7.53 -8.04 -8.35
C ILE A 96 -8.13 -6.63 -8.59
N GLN A 97 -9.17 -6.54 -9.41
CA GLN A 97 -9.93 -5.31 -9.61
C GLN A 97 -10.70 -4.90 -8.36
N LYS A 98 -11.21 -5.87 -7.58
CA LYS A 98 -11.90 -5.60 -6.32
C LYS A 98 -10.92 -5.11 -5.25
N THR A 99 -9.77 -5.74 -5.13
CA THR A 99 -8.77 -5.35 -4.11
C THR A 99 -8.21 -3.96 -4.36
N THR A 100 -8.19 -3.50 -5.61
CA THR A 100 -7.64 -2.20 -6.03
C THR A 100 -8.70 -1.12 -6.31
N MET A 101 -9.98 -1.47 -6.26
CA MET A 101 -11.11 -0.53 -6.40
C MET A 101 -11.00 0.73 -5.51
N PRO A 102 -10.51 0.66 -4.26
CA PRO A 102 -10.32 1.86 -3.43
C PRO A 102 -9.44 2.94 -4.07
N MET A 103 -8.46 2.58 -4.90
CA MET A 103 -7.61 3.56 -5.58
C MET A 103 -8.40 4.38 -6.63
N ARG A 104 -9.35 3.74 -7.33
CA ARG A 104 -10.27 4.44 -8.24
C ARG A 104 -11.23 5.34 -7.49
N VAL A 105 -11.77 4.87 -6.36
CA VAL A 105 -12.61 5.69 -5.48
C VAL A 105 -11.82 6.89 -4.94
N PHE A 106 -10.57 6.70 -4.53
CA PHE A 106 -9.68 7.78 -4.08
C PHE A 106 -9.47 8.83 -5.16
N LYS A 107 -9.18 8.41 -6.39
CA LYS A 107 -9.09 9.32 -7.54
C LYS A 107 -10.37 10.16 -7.71
N LEU A 108 -11.54 9.52 -7.65
CA LEU A 108 -12.83 10.20 -7.82
C LEU A 108 -13.19 11.12 -6.65
N MET A 109 -12.64 10.88 -5.45
CA MET A 109 -12.75 11.79 -4.30
C MET A 109 -11.79 12.99 -4.36
N GLY A 110 -10.87 13.03 -5.33
CA GLY A 110 -9.89 14.10 -5.50
C GLY A 110 -8.51 13.82 -4.89
N VAL A 111 -8.21 12.57 -4.51
CA VAL A 111 -6.88 12.21 -4.03
C VAL A 111 -5.85 12.35 -5.16
N GLU A 112 -4.75 13.03 -4.87
CA GLU A 112 -3.66 13.27 -5.82
C GLU A 112 -2.39 12.48 -5.48
N THR A 113 -2.20 12.17 -4.20
CA THR A 113 -1.04 11.44 -3.70
C THR A 113 -1.50 10.28 -2.81
N VAL A 114 -0.85 9.13 -2.94
CA VAL A 114 -1.06 7.99 -2.05
C VAL A 114 0.24 7.56 -1.37
N ILE A 115 0.15 7.32 -0.06
CA ILE A 115 1.20 6.71 0.75
C ILE A 115 0.77 5.27 1.04
N LEU A 116 1.52 4.30 0.54
CA LEU A 116 1.23 2.88 0.75
C LEU A 116 2.22 2.31 1.75
N THR A 117 1.74 1.64 2.79
CA THR A 117 2.62 0.94 3.72
C THR A 117 2.36 -0.56 3.71
N ASN A 118 3.39 -1.38 3.90
CA ASN A 118 3.24 -2.82 4.04
C ASN A 118 4.25 -3.42 5.01
N ALA A 119 3.99 -4.65 5.44
CA ALA A 119 4.99 -5.54 6.01
C ALA A 119 5.61 -6.38 4.89
N ALA A 120 6.92 -6.61 4.98
CA ALA A 120 7.66 -7.37 3.98
C ALA A 120 8.74 -8.26 4.62
N GLY A 121 9.03 -9.38 3.96
CA GLY A 121 10.22 -10.18 4.24
C GLY A 121 11.44 -9.57 3.55
N GLY A 122 12.54 -9.39 4.30
CA GLY A 122 13.82 -8.91 3.74
C GLY A 122 14.55 -10.02 2.99
N LEU A 123 14.71 -9.85 1.68
CA LEU A 123 15.55 -10.69 0.79
C LEU A 123 16.99 -10.20 0.78
N ASN A 124 17.20 -8.89 0.82
CA ASN A 124 18.52 -8.31 0.98
C ASN A 124 19.06 -8.65 2.37
N GLN A 125 20.23 -9.30 2.42
CA GLN A 125 20.81 -9.79 3.68
C GLN A 125 21.43 -8.70 4.54
N ASP A 126 21.63 -7.51 3.97
CA ASP A 126 22.10 -6.34 4.72
C ASP A 126 20.95 -5.68 5.52
N PHE A 127 19.69 -5.96 5.16
CA PHE A 127 18.53 -5.44 5.87
C PHE A 127 18.29 -6.18 7.17
N LYS A 128 17.75 -5.46 8.15
CA LYS A 128 17.43 -5.98 9.47
C LYS A 128 15.94 -5.90 9.74
N VAL A 129 15.46 -6.79 10.61
CA VAL A 129 14.10 -6.70 11.14
C VAL A 129 13.92 -5.34 11.83
N GLY A 130 12.87 -4.62 11.44
CA GLY A 130 12.57 -3.27 11.87
C GLY A 130 13.14 -2.15 10.99
N ASP A 131 13.89 -2.48 9.92
CA ASP A 131 14.27 -1.49 8.90
C ASP A 131 13.03 -1.03 8.12
N ILE A 132 13.04 0.23 7.69
CA ILE A 132 12.03 0.82 6.82
C ILE A 132 12.65 0.99 5.44
N MET A 133 12.12 0.28 4.46
CA MET A 133 12.56 0.38 3.06
C MET A 133 11.64 1.30 2.27
N VAL A 134 12.19 2.36 1.68
CA VAL A 134 11.54 3.08 0.58
C VAL A 134 11.52 2.19 -0.65
N ILE A 135 10.34 1.92 -1.20
CA ILE A 135 10.23 1.16 -2.44
C ILE A 135 10.58 2.09 -3.60
N LYS A 136 11.71 1.81 -4.27
CA LYS A 136 12.12 2.55 -5.48
C LYS A 136 11.55 1.97 -6.76
N ASP A 137 11.28 0.67 -6.77
CA ASP A 137 10.73 -0.08 -7.91
C ASP A 137 10.08 -1.40 -7.45
N HIS A 138 9.40 -2.10 -8.35
CA HIS A 138 8.81 -3.41 -8.05
C HIS A 138 8.99 -4.48 -9.11
N ILE A 139 8.82 -5.74 -8.69
CA ILE A 139 8.60 -6.89 -9.55
C ILE A 139 7.16 -7.37 -9.35
N ASN A 140 6.34 -7.30 -10.40
CA ASN A 140 4.94 -7.71 -10.38
C ASN A 140 4.77 -9.15 -10.87
N ILE A 141 5.12 -10.13 -10.04
CA ILE A 141 5.06 -11.55 -10.42
C ILE A 141 3.65 -11.98 -10.89
N PRO A 142 2.54 -11.63 -10.21
CA PRO A 142 1.20 -11.94 -10.70
C PRO A 142 0.90 -11.28 -12.05
N GLY A 143 1.40 -10.07 -12.26
CA GLY A 143 1.24 -9.33 -13.51
C GLY A 143 1.88 -10.00 -14.72
N PHE A 144 3.05 -10.62 -14.56
CA PHE A 144 3.70 -11.37 -15.65
C PHE A 144 2.87 -12.57 -16.11
N ALA A 145 2.07 -13.17 -15.23
CA ALA A 145 1.15 -14.26 -15.54
C ALA A 145 -0.24 -13.78 -16.01
N GLY A 146 -0.44 -12.47 -16.21
CA GLY A 146 -1.72 -11.90 -16.64
C GLY A 146 -2.70 -11.60 -15.51
N ASN A 147 -2.32 -11.77 -14.25
CA ASN A 147 -3.13 -11.31 -13.11
C ASN A 147 -2.75 -9.86 -12.74
N ASN A 148 -3.25 -8.91 -13.54
CA ASN A 148 -2.99 -7.48 -13.39
C ASN A 148 -4.33 -6.72 -13.30
N PRO A 149 -4.47 -5.70 -12.42
CA PRO A 149 -5.73 -4.98 -12.24
C PRO A 149 -6.24 -4.27 -13.50
N LEU A 150 -5.38 -4.04 -14.49
CA LEU A 150 -5.72 -3.39 -15.75
C LEU A 150 -6.10 -4.37 -16.87
N VAL A 151 -6.11 -5.68 -16.61
CA VAL A 151 -6.61 -6.66 -17.58
C VAL A 151 -8.11 -6.51 -17.74
N GLY A 152 -8.55 -6.31 -18.98
CA GLY A 152 -9.94 -6.05 -19.35
C GLY A 152 -10.07 -4.83 -20.27
N ALA A 153 -11.29 -4.37 -20.48
CA ALA A 153 -11.54 -3.12 -21.19
C ALA A 153 -11.06 -1.92 -20.36
N ASN A 154 -10.29 -1.03 -20.97
CA ASN A 154 -9.90 0.22 -20.32
C ASN A 154 -11.04 1.24 -20.34
N ASP A 155 -11.18 1.99 -19.26
CA ASP A 155 -12.05 3.15 -19.19
C ASP A 155 -11.18 4.41 -19.16
N GLU A 156 -11.17 5.15 -20.27
CA GLU A 156 -10.30 6.32 -20.49
C GLU A 156 -10.56 7.46 -19.49
N ARG A 157 -11.69 7.42 -18.76
CA ARG A 157 -11.97 8.39 -17.69
C ARG A 157 -11.08 8.20 -16.46
N PHE A 158 -10.48 7.01 -16.29
CA PHE A 158 -9.47 6.77 -15.26
C PHE A 158 -8.06 7.04 -15.77
N GLY A 159 -7.72 6.53 -16.95
CA GLY A 159 -6.37 6.64 -17.49
C GLY A 159 -6.21 5.96 -18.86
N GLU A 160 -5.00 6.03 -19.39
CA GLU A 160 -4.64 5.43 -20.68
C GLU A 160 -4.61 3.89 -20.64
N GLN A 161 -4.78 3.26 -21.80
CA GLN A 161 -4.76 1.79 -21.93
C GLN A 161 -3.40 1.17 -21.54
N PHE A 162 -2.30 1.90 -21.74
CA PHE A 162 -0.93 1.42 -21.57
C PHE A 162 -0.10 2.38 -20.69
N PRO A 163 -0.36 2.44 -19.37
CA PRO A 163 0.35 3.37 -18.49
C PRO A 163 1.83 3.02 -18.36
N CYS A 164 2.68 4.05 -18.38
CA CYS A 164 4.10 3.89 -18.07
C CYS A 164 4.30 3.64 -16.56
N MET A 165 5.15 2.67 -16.22
CA MET A 165 5.49 2.33 -14.82
C MET A 165 6.94 2.65 -14.45
N SER A 166 7.74 3.21 -15.38
CA SER A 166 9.16 3.53 -15.13
C SER A 166 9.39 4.63 -14.07
N ASP A 167 8.35 5.40 -13.76
CA ASP A 167 8.31 6.44 -12.74
C ASP A 167 7.20 6.18 -11.70
N ALA A 168 6.80 4.91 -11.54
CA ALA A 168 5.66 4.53 -10.71
C ALA A 168 5.78 4.96 -9.25
N TYR A 169 7.00 5.06 -8.74
CA TYR A 169 7.30 5.58 -7.41
C TYR A 169 7.90 6.97 -7.58
N ASP A 170 7.25 7.99 -7.02
CA ASP A 170 7.59 9.39 -7.24
C ASP A 170 8.93 9.73 -6.58
N ARG A 171 9.92 10.14 -7.39
CA ARG A 171 11.29 10.41 -6.93
C ARG A 171 11.37 11.51 -5.89
N ASP A 172 10.56 12.56 -6.02
CA ASP A 172 10.55 13.67 -5.05
C ASP A 172 10.00 13.19 -3.70
N LEU A 173 8.99 12.31 -3.70
CA LEU A 173 8.46 11.72 -2.46
C LEU A 173 9.43 10.72 -1.83
N GLN A 174 10.19 9.96 -2.62
CA GLN A 174 11.25 9.08 -2.12
C GLN A 174 12.38 9.89 -1.46
N GLN A 175 12.85 10.96 -2.13
CA GLN A 175 13.85 11.86 -1.57
C GLN A 175 13.35 12.53 -0.30
N LEU A 176 12.06 12.90 -0.27
CA LEU A 176 11.43 13.45 0.92
C LEU A 176 11.43 12.45 2.08
N ALA A 177 11.15 11.16 1.83
CA ALA A 177 11.20 10.13 2.87
C ALA A 177 12.61 10.04 3.49
N HIS A 178 13.65 10.01 2.67
CA HIS A 178 15.05 9.97 3.15
C HIS A 178 15.46 11.25 3.89
N ALA A 179 15.06 12.43 3.39
CA ALA A 179 15.36 13.70 4.05
C ALA A 179 14.68 13.80 5.43
N VAL A 180 13.42 13.36 5.53
CA VAL A 180 12.70 13.30 6.82
C VAL A 180 13.30 12.24 7.74
N ALA A 181 13.73 11.09 7.20
CA ALA A 181 14.42 10.09 8.00
C ALA A 181 15.72 10.66 8.60
N ALA A 182 16.48 11.45 7.85
CA ALA A 182 17.66 12.14 8.37
C ALA A 182 17.31 13.19 9.45
N GLU A 183 16.25 13.97 9.25
CA GLU A 183 15.75 14.94 10.26
C GLU A 183 15.37 14.25 11.59
N LEU A 184 14.91 13.00 11.51
CA LEU A 184 14.44 12.22 12.66
C LEU A 184 15.52 11.30 13.26
N ASP A 185 16.76 11.34 12.78
CA ASP A 185 17.85 10.43 13.14
C ASP A 185 17.54 8.94 12.84
N TYR A 186 16.77 8.69 11.78
CA TYR A 186 16.34 7.35 11.34
C TYR A 186 17.19 6.76 10.22
N SER A 187 18.19 7.50 9.71
CA SER A 187 19.01 7.09 8.57
C SER A 187 19.68 5.72 8.74
N SER A 188 19.98 5.28 9.97
CA SER A 188 20.64 3.99 10.21
C SER A 188 19.75 2.77 9.97
N PHE A 189 18.44 2.96 9.85
CA PHE A 189 17.46 1.89 9.58
C PHE A 189 16.51 2.28 8.43
N MET A 190 16.89 3.28 7.63
CA MET A 190 16.20 3.67 6.41
C MET A 190 16.93 3.03 5.23
N GLN A 191 16.23 2.19 4.49
CA GLN A 191 16.73 1.46 3.33
C GLN A 191 16.00 1.93 2.07
N GLU A 192 16.51 1.53 0.92
CA GLU A 192 15.86 1.73 -0.38
C GLU A 192 16.04 0.49 -1.25
N GLY A 193 14.96 0.00 -1.88
CA GLY A 193 15.05 -1.26 -2.60
C GLY A 193 13.86 -1.60 -3.50
N VAL A 194 14.02 -2.70 -4.21
CA VAL A 194 13.01 -3.27 -5.12
C VAL A 194 12.10 -4.23 -4.35
N TYR A 195 10.78 -4.04 -4.45
CA TYR A 195 9.79 -4.89 -3.80
C TYR A 195 9.17 -5.89 -4.77
N SER A 196 9.19 -7.18 -4.45
CA SER A 196 8.49 -8.21 -5.22
C SER A 196 7.13 -8.52 -4.61
N ALA A 197 6.06 -8.37 -5.39
CA ALA A 197 4.73 -8.81 -4.98
C ALA A 197 4.46 -10.25 -5.41
N LEU A 198 3.97 -11.07 -4.48
CA LEU A 198 3.43 -12.40 -4.70
C LEU A 198 1.93 -12.46 -4.37
N CYS A 199 1.24 -13.54 -4.77
CA CYS A 199 -0.15 -13.74 -4.39
C CYS A 199 -0.33 -14.19 -2.93
N GLY A 200 0.56 -15.04 -2.40
CA GLY A 200 0.37 -15.69 -1.09
C GLY A 200 -0.72 -16.78 -1.09
N PRO A 201 -1.19 -17.25 0.07
CA PRO A 201 -0.86 -16.80 1.43
C PRO A 201 0.33 -17.53 2.07
N SER A 202 0.86 -18.59 1.44
CA SER A 202 2.08 -19.24 1.93
C SER A 202 3.26 -18.27 1.85
N PHE A 203 4.07 -18.24 2.91
CA PHE A 203 5.40 -17.63 2.83
C PHE A 203 6.28 -18.38 1.83
N GLU A 204 7.35 -17.72 1.41
CA GLU A 204 8.25 -18.18 0.36
C GLU A 204 9.10 -19.37 0.85
N THR A 205 9.35 -20.30 -0.06
CA THR A 205 10.36 -21.35 0.12
C THR A 205 11.77 -20.79 -0.06
N VAL A 206 12.79 -21.50 0.44
CA VAL A 206 14.21 -21.13 0.23
C VAL A 206 14.55 -20.93 -1.25
N ALA A 207 14.01 -21.77 -2.13
CA ALA A 207 14.27 -21.68 -3.57
C ALA A 207 13.63 -20.42 -4.19
N GLU A 208 12.39 -20.10 -3.81
CA GLU A 208 11.70 -18.89 -4.24
C GLU A 208 12.41 -17.64 -3.73
N CYS A 209 12.83 -17.61 -2.46
CA CYS A 209 13.63 -16.51 -1.91
C CYS A 209 14.92 -16.27 -2.71
N LYS A 210 15.68 -17.34 -2.97
CA LYS A 210 16.92 -17.24 -3.77
C LYS A 210 16.65 -16.74 -5.20
N MET A 211 15.57 -17.21 -5.82
CA MET A 211 15.16 -16.75 -7.14
C MET A 211 14.82 -15.26 -7.13
N LEU A 212 14.00 -14.79 -6.18
CA LEU A 212 13.62 -13.38 -6.09
C LEU A 212 14.82 -12.48 -5.79
N GLN A 213 15.72 -12.91 -4.89
CA GLN A 213 16.96 -12.20 -4.64
C GLN A 213 17.84 -12.12 -5.90
N PHE A 214 17.97 -13.24 -6.64
CA PHE A 214 18.73 -13.27 -7.90
C PHE A 214 18.13 -12.36 -8.97
N LEU A 215 16.80 -12.21 -9.00
CA LEU A 215 16.09 -11.26 -9.86
C LEU A 215 16.24 -9.79 -9.41
N GLY A 216 16.92 -9.54 -8.30
CA GLY A 216 17.22 -8.19 -7.78
C GLY A 216 16.16 -7.62 -6.85
N ALA A 217 15.27 -8.45 -6.28
CA ALA A 217 14.34 -8.00 -5.25
C ALA A 217 15.05 -7.90 -3.88
N ASP A 218 14.82 -6.79 -3.18
CA ASP A 218 15.34 -6.53 -1.83
C ASP A 218 14.34 -6.92 -0.74
N ALA A 219 13.04 -6.85 -1.03
CA ALA A 219 11.98 -7.28 -0.14
C ALA A 219 10.85 -7.99 -0.90
N VAL A 220 10.12 -8.85 -0.21
CA VAL A 220 8.97 -9.59 -0.75
C VAL A 220 7.74 -9.43 0.13
N GLY A 221 6.58 -9.34 -0.49
CA GLY A 221 5.30 -9.33 0.23
C GLY A 221 4.12 -9.65 -0.69
N MET A 222 2.91 -9.48 -0.16
CA MET A 222 1.68 -9.99 -0.78
C MET A 222 0.63 -8.90 -1.09
N SER A 223 1.07 -7.64 -1.21
CA SER A 223 0.20 -6.47 -1.44
C SER A 223 0.90 -5.35 -2.21
N THR A 224 0.33 -4.14 -2.21
CA THR A 224 0.95 -2.87 -2.65
C THR A 224 1.05 -2.70 -4.15
N VAL A 225 1.71 -3.61 -4.89
CA VAL A 225 2.02 -3.39 -6.31
C VAL A 225 0.78 -3.16 -7.16
N HIS A 226 -0.30 -3.88 -6.90
CA HIS A 226 -1.55 -3.73 -7.64
C HIS A 226 -2.21 -2.37 -7.35
N GLU A 227 -2.12 -1.88 -6.10
CA GLU A 227 -2.61 -0.56 -5.69
C GLU A 227 -1.78 0.55 -6.36
N VAL A 228 -0.45 0.38 -6.43
CA VAL A 228 0.48 1.28 -7.16
C VAL A 228 0.07 1.38 -8.63
N ILE A 229 -0.14 0.25 -9.31
CA ILE A 229 -0.51 0.22 -10.73
C ILE A 229 -1.80 1.01 -10.98
N VAL A 230 -2.85 0.78 -10.18
CA VAL A 230 -4.12 1.51 -10.36
C VAL A 230 -3.98 2.98 -9.99
N ALA A 231 -3.20 3.31 -8.97
CA ALA A 231 -2.94 4.69 -8.60
C ALA A 231 -2.23 5.46 -9.73
N ARG A 232 -1.20 4.85 -10.34
CA ARG A 232 -0.46 5.42 -11.47
C ARG A 232 -1.30 5.51 -12.73
N HIS A 233 -2.10 4.49 -13.02
CA HIS A 233 -3.10 4.54 -14.10
C HIS A 233 -4.03 5.74 -13.93
N CYS A 234 -4.45 6.05 -12.70
CA CYS A 234 -5.28 7.22 -12.37
C CYS A 234 -4.51 8.56 -12.30
N GLY A 235 -3.21 8.57 -12.59
CA GLY A 235 -2.35 9.76 -12.53
C GLY A 235 -2.02 10.25 -11.11
N MET A 236 -2.24 9.45 -10.07
CA MET A 236 -1.85 9.80 -8.70
C MET A 236 -0.33 9.63 -8.50
N ARG A 237 0.26 10.47 -7.65
CA ARG A 237 1.65 10.33 -7.19
C ARG A 237 1.70 9.25 -6.10
N VAL A 238 2.75 8.45 -6.08
CA VAL A 238 2.85 7.30 -5.16
C VAL A 238 4.18 7.33 -4.43
N VAL A 239 4.12 7.11 -3.12
CA VAL A 239 5.27 6.66 -2.32
C VAL A 239 4.87 5.44 -1.53
N ALA A 240 5.76 4.45 -1.44
CA ALA A 240 5.49 3.23 -0.71
C ALA A 240 6.64 2.87 0.22
N LEU A 241 6.29 2.39 1.40
CA LEU A 241 7.21 2.05 2.48
C LEU A 241 6.94 0.62 2.95
N SER A 242 7.97 -0.21 2.95
CA SER A 242 7.93 -1.55 3.53
C SER A 242 8.61 -1.53 4.89
N LEU A 243 7.92 -2.03 5.92
CA LEU A 243 8.58 -2.41 7.17
C LEU A 243 9.12 -3.83 7.00
N ILE A 244 10.42 -4.01 7.18
CA ILE A 244 11.04 -5.34 7.15
C ILE A 244 10.66 -6.05 8.45
N THR A 245 9.69 -6.94 8.39
CA THR A 245 9.11 -7.59 9.56
C THR A 245 9.75 -8.92 9.90
N ASN A 246 10.45 -9.51 8.95
CA ASN A 246 11.21 -10.74 9.12
C ASN A 246 12.35 -10.78 8.10
N GLN A 247 13.42 -11.48 8.41
CA GLN A 247 14.44 -11.84 7.42
C GLN A 247 14.02 -13.16 6.77
N VAL A 248 13.98 -13.22 5.44
CA VAL A 248 13.59 -14.45 4.75
C VAL A 248 14.66 -15.53 4.93
N VAL A 249 14.21 -16.77 5.02
CA VAL A 249 15.11 -17.92 5.24
C VAL A 249 15.63 -18.38 3.88
N MET A 250 16.96 -18.38 3.71
CA MET A 250 17.62 -18.81 2.48
C MET A 250 18.63 -19.94 2.69
N ASP A 251 18.75 -20.44 3.91
CA ASP A 251 19.53 -21.62 4.24
C ASP A 251 18.60 -22.81 4.48
N TYR A 252 18.84 -23.91 3.77
CA TYR A 252 18.07 -25.14 3.88
C TYR A 252 18.21 -25.82 5.25
N TYR A 253 19.26 -25.49 6.01
CA TYR A 253 19.52 -26.04 7.35
C TYR A 253 19.06 -25.14 8.49
N SER A 254 18.46 -23.98 8.19
CA SER A 254 17.94 -23.08 9.22
C SER A 254 16.68 -23.64 9.86
N GLU A 255 16.57 -23.53 11.19
CA GLU A 255 15.34 -23.88 11.91
C GLU A 255 14.34 -22.71 12.00
N LYS A 256 14.74 -21.51 11.58
CA LYS A 256 13.88 -20.31 11.59
C LYS A 256 12.74 -20.48 10.60
N LYS A 257 11.56 -19.97 10.95
CA LYS A 257 10.37 -19.98 10.10
C LYS A 257 9.65 -18.65 10.22
N ALA A 258 9.26 -18.07 9.09
CA ALA A 258 8.38 -16.91 9.07
C ALA A 258 7.04 -17.28 9.73
N ASN A 259 6.53 -16.41 10.59
CA ASN A 259 5.20 -16.55 11.17
C ASN A 259 4.54 -15.18 11.33
N HIS A 260 3.21 -15.17 11.28
CA HIS A 260 2.44 -13.93 11.28
C HIS A 260 2.50 -13.17 12.62
N ALA A 261 2.73 -13.87 13.73
CA ALA A 261 2.80 -13.23 15.06
C ALA A 261 4.04 -12.32 15.18
N GLU A 262 5.21 -12.79 14.71
CA GLU A 262 6.43 -11.98 14.64
C GLU A 262 6.27 -10.74 13.75
N VAL A 263 5.49 -10.87 12.67
CA VAL A 263 5.18 -9.75 11.76
C VAL A 263 4.42 -8.66 12.51
N LEU A 264 3.38 -9.02 13.26
CA LEU A 264 2.59 -8.06 14.05
C LEU A 264 3.43 -7.43 15.16
N GLN A 265 4.22 -8.23 15.88
CA GLN A 265 5.10 -7.73 16.95
C GLN A 265 6.12 -6.72 16.42
N THR A 266 6.75 -6.99 15.28
CA THR A 266 7.69 -6.05 14.66
C THR A 266 6.98 -4.78 14.21
N GLY A 267 5.76 -4.92 13.68
CA GLY A 267 4.86 -3.80 13.40
C GLY A 267 4.69 -2.88 14.60
N GLU A 268 4.32 -3.42 15.76
CA GLU A 268 4.16 -2.66 17.01
C GLU A 268 5.45 -1.97 17.46
N LEU A 269 6.59 -2.66 17.35
CA LEU A 269 7.90 -2.11 17.74
C LEU A 269 8.33 -0.89 16.92
N ARG A 270 7.93 -0.82 15.65
CA ARG A 270 8.30 0.27 14.72
C ARG A 270 7.13 1.17 14.32
N ALA A 271 5.93 0.92 14.84
CA ALA A 271 4.73 1.69 14.53
C ALA A 271 4.94 3.18 14.82
N GLN A 272 5.46 3.52 16.01
CA GLN A 272 5.70 4.92 16.41
C GLN A 272 6.69 5.64 15.48
N GLN A 273 7.76 4.95 15.07
CA GLN A 273 8.76 5.52 14.16
C GLN A 273 8.17 5.72 12.76
N MET A 274 7.43 4.73 12.24
CA MET A 274 6.74 4.83 10.95
C MET A 274 5.69 5.95 10.97
N GLU A 275 4.90 6.05 12.03
CA GLU A 275 3.91 7.10 12.27
C GLU A 275 4.54 8.49 12.27
N LYS A 276 5.63 8.66 13.01
CA LYS A 276 6.37 9.93 13.06
C LYS A 276 6.98 10.27 11.70
N LEU A 277 7.53 9.29 10.99
CA LEU A 277 8.09 9.45 9.65
C LEU A 277 7.01 9.93 8.67
N VAL A 278 5.91 9.18 8.53
CA VAL A 278 4.81 9.50 7.61
C VAL A 278 4.17 10.84 7.98
N SER A 279 3.87 11.09 9.25
CA SER A 279 3.30 12.37 9.67
C SER A 279 4.22 13.55 9.35
N THR A 280 5.53 13.39 9.53
CA THR A 280 6.51 14.43 9.21
C THR A 280 6.64 14.61 7.71
N MET A 281 6.69 13.54 6.90
CA MET A 281 6.61 13.61 5.44
C MET A 281 5.38 14.39 5.00
N VAL A 282 4.20 14.07 5.54
CA VAL A 282 2.95 14.76 5.23
C VAL A 282 3.06 16.24 5.57
N SER A 283 3.70 16.63 6.67
CA SER A 283 3.90 18.07 6.98
C SER A 283 4.80 18.80 5.97
N ARG A 284 5.72 18.08 5.30
CA ARG A 284 6.74 18.65 4.39
C ARG A 284 6.35 18.57 2.91
N MET A 285 5.37 17.73 2.54
CA MET A 285 4.87 17.71 1.17
C MET A 285 4.42 19.12 0.75
N LYS A 286 4.67 19.52 -0.49
CA LYS A 286 4.14 20.79 -1.00
C LYS A 286 2.60 20.77 -0.93
N THR A 287 1.98 21.93 -0.77
CA THR A 287 0.52 22.02 -0.78
C THR A 287 -0.01 21.46 -2.08
N LEU A 288 -0.79 20.38 -1.99
CA LEU A 288 -1.56 19.83 -3.10
C LEU A 288 -2.57 20.92 -3.49
N LYS A 289 -2.50 21.42 -4.73
CA LYS A 289 -3.32 22.55 -5.16
C LYS A 289 -4.68 22.00 -5.59
N HIS A 290 -5.75 22.48 -4.97
CA HIS A 290 -7.11 22.36 -5.50
C HIS A 290 -7.23 23.01 -6.89
#